data_AF-A6TT67-F1
#
_entry.id   AF-A6TT67-F1
#
_cell.length_a   1.000
_cell.length_b   1.000
_cell.length_c   1.000
_cell.angle_alpha   90.00
_cell.angle_beta   90.00
_cell.angle_gamma   90.00
#
_symmetry.space_group_name_H-M   'P 1'
#
loop_
_entity.id
_entity.type
_entity.pdbx_description
1 polymer ?
#
loop_
_entity_poly.entity_id
_entity_poly.type
_entity_poly.pdbx_seq_one_letter_code
_entity_poly.pdbx_strand_id
1 'polypeptide(L)' 'MKVQQVIIENTKVRYILIDDKGEPVIPAIKYLKYIDNTGRSINTQKTYCYALKLYFYFLKEQNKIYSEVTLNDLGTFVG' A
#
# COMPACT_ATOMS: atom_id res chain seq x y z
N MET A 1 -9.74 -2.13 4.53
CA MET A 1 -8.48 -2.54 3.89
C MET A 1 -7.58 -3.19 4.92
N LYS A 2 -6.82 -4.22 4.52
CA LYS A 2 -5.99 -5.05 5.40
C LYS A 2 -4.61 -5.26 4.79
N VAL A 3 -3.57 -5.20 5.62
CA VAL A 3 -2.23 -5.68 5.26
C VAL A 3 -2.23 -7.19 5.38
N GLN A 4 -1.97 -7.89 4.28
CA GLN A 4 -1.97 -9.34 4.19
C GLN A 4 -0.55 -9.84 3.91
N GLN A 5 -0.10 -10.80 4.72
CA GLN A 5 1.13 -11.53 4.46
C GLN A 5 0.89 -12.59 3.39
N VAL A 6 1.82 -12.73 2.44
CA VAL A 6 1.81 -13.75 1.39
C VAL A 6 3.15 -14.46 1.32
N ILE A 7 3.13 -15.72 0.88
CA ILE A 7 4.34 -16.53 0.65
C ILE A 7 4.54 -16.62 -0.86
N ILE A 8 5.73 -16.25 -1.31
CA ILE A 8 6.18 -16.29 -2.70
C ILE A 8 7.31 -17.32 -2.79
N GLU A 9 7.34 -18.12 -3.86
CA GLU A 9 8.42 -19.11 -4.11
C GLU A 9 8.67 -20.03 -2.89
N ASN A 10 7.58 -20.43 -2.21
CA ASN A 10 7.54 -21.32 -1.04
C ASN A 10 8.38 -20.90 0.18
N THR A 11 9.00 -19.73 0.19
CA THR A 11 9.93 -19.31 1.28
C THR A 11 9.95 -17.81 1.52
N LYS A 12 9.69 -16.99 0.50
CA LYS A 12 9.77 -15.53 0.61
C LYS A 12 8.47 -14.97 1.13
N VAL A 13 8.49 -14.43 2.34
CA VAL A 13 7.36 -13.67 2.89
C VAL A 13 7.33 -12.29 2.25
N ARG A 14 6.16 -11.82 1.83
CA ARG A 14 5.87 -10.46 1.36
C ARG A 14 4.55 -9.94 1.92
N TYR A 15 4.30 -8.66 1.76
CA TYR A 15 3.06 -8.00 2.19
C TYR A 15 2.34 -7.36 1.00
N ILE A 16 1.02 -7.51 0.98
CA ILE A 16 0.13 -6.86 0.01
C ILE A 16 -1.01 -6.14 0.74
N LEU A 17 -1.59 -5.14 0.09
CA LEU A 17 -2.77 -4.44 0.59
C LEU A 17 -4.02 -5.01 -0.09
N ILE A 18 -4.97 -5.44 0.71
CA ILE A 18 -6.28 -5.94 0.28
C ILE A 18 -7.36 -4.93 0.69
N ASP A 19 -8.33 -4.68 -0.18
CA ASP A 19 -9.45 -3.77 0.06
C ASP A 19 -10.56 -4.41 0.92
N ASP A 20 -11.69 -3.72 1.08
CA ASP A 20 -12.83 -4.21 1.89
C ASP A 20 -13.64 -5.32 1.18
N LYS A 21 -13.45 -5.50 -0.13
CA LYS A 21 -14.07 -6.57 -0.92
C LYS A 21 -13.20 -7.83 -0.97
N GLY A 22 -12.02 -7.80 -0.36
CA GLY A 22 -11.05 -8.89 -0.46
C GLY A 22 -10.16 -8.80 -1.69
N GLU A 23 -10.24 -7.71 -2.45
CA GLU A 23 -9.50 -7.54 -3.70
C GLU A 23 -8.16 -6.82 -3.49
N PRO A 24 -7.12 -7.17 -4.28
CA PRO A 24 -5.84 -6.48 -4.23
C PRO A 24 -5.94 -4.99 -4.61
N VAL A 25 -5.37 -4.09 -3.79
CA VAL A 25 -5.22 -2.67 -4.15
C VAL A 25 -4.05 -2.54 -5.13
N ILE A 26 -4.36 -2.68 -6.42
CA ILE A 26 -3.38 -2.74 -7.53
C ILE A 26 -2.29 -1.66 -7.48
N PRO A 27 -2.58 -0.35 -7.34
CA PRO A 27 -1.53 0.66 -7.26
C PRO A 27 -0.59 0.46 -6.07
N ALA A 28 -1.10 0.06 -4.91
CA ALA A 28 -0.28 -0.24 -3.74
C ALA A 28 0.64 -1.44 -4.00
N ILE A 29 0.13 -2.50 -4.64
CA ILE A 29 0.92 -3.70 -4.93
C ILE A 29 2.03 -3.42 -5.95
N LYS A 30 1.75 -2.62 -6.99
CA LYS A 30 2.77 -2.20 -7.96
C LYS A 30 3.92 -1.48 -7.26
N TYR A 31 3.62 -0.58 -6.33
CA TYR A 31 4.63 0.12 -5.53
C TYR A 31 5.39 -0.83 -4.58
N LEU A 32 4.70 -1.74 -3.89
CA LEU A 32 5.36 -2.72 -3.00
C LEU A 32 6.27 -3.69 -3.76
N LYS A 33 5.92 -4.05 -5.01
CA LYS A 33 6.79 -4.82 -5.92
C LYS A 33 8.04 -4.02 -6.32
N TYR A 34 7.88 -2.72 -6.59
CA TYR A 34 9.04 -1.84 -6.80
C TYR A 34 9.96 -1.80 -5.58
N ILE A 35 9.42 -1.60 -4.37
CA ILE A 35 10.20 -1.61 -3.12
C ILE A 35 10.95 -2.93 -2.95
N ASP A 36 10.31 -4.06 -3.23
CA ASP A 36 10.95 -5.39 -3.18
C ASP A 36 12.13 -5.50 -4.16
N ASN A 37 11.93 -5.04 -5.40
CA ASN A 37 12.96 -5.06 -6.45
C ASN A 37 14.16 -4.16 -6.12
N THR A 38 14.00 -3.13 -5.26
CA THR A 38 15.12 -2.28 -4.82
C THR A 38 16.04 -2.96 -3.78
N GLY A 39 15.78 -4.22 -3.41
CA GLY A 39 16.59 -4.97 -2.44
C GLY A 39 16.37 -4.52 -0.98
N ARG A 40 15.29 -3.78 -0.69
CA ARG A 40 14.96 -3.34 0.66
C ARG A 40 14.51 -4.52 1.53
N SER A 41 14.68 -4.37 2.84
CA SER A 41 14.29 -5.41 3.79
C SER A 41 12.79 -5.68 3.78
N ILE A 42 12.41 -6.88 4.21
CA ILE A 42 11.00 -7.27 4.38
C ILE A 42 10.25 -6.36 5.37
N ASN A 43 10.93 -5.87 6.42
CA ASN A 43 10.35 -4.94 7.38
C ASN A 43 10.09 -3.57 6.73
N THR A 44 10.98 -3.13 5.84
CA THR A 44 10.76 -1.92 5.05
C THR A 44 9.51 -2.08 4.18
N GLN A 45 9.39 -3.18 3.42
CA GLN A 45 8.18 -3.44 2.63
C GLN A 45 6.92 -3.46 3.50
N LYS A 46 6.97 -4.11 4.67
CA LYS A 46 5.86 -4.14 5.64
C LYS A 46 5.44 -2.73 6.05
N THR A 47 6.38 -1.89 6.49
CA THR A 47 6.11 -0.51 6.91
C THR A 47 5.47 0.30 5.79
N TYR A 48 5.99 0.20 4.56
CA TYR A 48 5.37 0.86 3.40
C TYR A 48 3.95 0.35 3.14
N CYS A 49 3.67 -0.94 3.32
CA CYS A 49 2.32 -1.48 3.15
C CYS A 49 1.33 -0.92 4.19
N TYR A 50 1.78 -0.72 5.44
CA TYR A 50 0.95 -0.06 6.47
C TYR A 50 0.75 1.43 6.17
N ALA A 51 1.78 2.15 5.71
CA ALA A 51 1.64 3.54 5.30
C ALA A 51 0.65 3.69 4.13
N LEU A 52 0.73 2.80 3.13
CA LEU A 52 -0.23 2.75 2.03
C LEU A 52 -1.64 2.44 2.51
N LYS A 53 -1.81 1.53 3.49
CA LYS A 53 -3.12 1.27 4.09
C LYS A 53 -3.73 2.57 4.63
N LEU A 54 -2.98 3.34 5.43
CA LEU A 54 -3.46 4.60 6.00
C LEU A 54 -3.82 5.60 4.89
N TYR A 55 -2.96 5.75 3.89
CA TYR A 55 -3.19 6.64 2.76
C TYR A 55 -4.45 6.28 1.97
N PHE A 56 -4.65 5.01 1.62
CA PHE A 56 -5.86 4.60 0.89
C PHE A 56 -7.13 4.68 1.74
N TYR A 57 -7.03 4.54 3.07
CA TYR A 57 -8.15 4.86 3.96
C TYR A 57 -8.49 6.35 3.92
N PHE A 58 -7.49 7.23 4.04
CA PHE A 58 -7.68 8.68 3.90
C PHE A 58 -8.36 9.03 2.56
N LEU A 59 -7.88 8.48 1.44
CA LEU A 59 -8.50 8.74 0.13
C LEU A 59 -9.96 8.29 0.09
N LYS A 60 -10.28 7.14 0.69
CA LYS A 60 -11.65 6.65 0.79
C LYS A 60 -12.54 7.59 1.61
N GLU A 61 -12.04 8.11 2.72
CA GLU A 61 -12.76 9.09 3.56
C GLU A 61 -13.00 10.42 2.84
N GLN A 62 -12.03 10.86 2.02
CA GLN A 62 -12.16 12.05 1.18
C GLN A 62 -12.96 11.81 -0.12
N ASN A 63 -13.43 10.58 -0.35
CA ASN A 63 -14.07 10.15 -1.59
C ASN A 63 -13.23 10.50 -2.86
N LYS A 64 -11.92 10.32 -2.76
CA LYS A 64 -10.94 10.64 -3.82
C LYS A 64 -10.35 9.38 -4.45
N ILE A 65 -10.07 9.48 -5.75
CA ILE A 65 -9.34 8.46 -6.50
C ILE A 65 -7.85 8.83 -6.48
N TYR A 66 -6.96 7.84 -6.30
CA TYR A 66 -5.52 8.07 -6.17
C TYR A 66 -4.88 8.82 -7.37
N SER A 67 -5.47 8.69 -8.56
CA SER A 67 -5.02 9.36 -9.79
C SER A 67 -5.36 10.84 -9.85
N GLU A 68 -6.23 11.33 -8.97
CA GLU A 68 -6.71 12.72 -8.92
C GLU A 68 -6.15 13.48 -7.71
N VAL A 69 -5.22 12.87 -6.97
CA VAL A 69 -4.63 13.44 -5.76
C VAL A 69 -3.73 14.60 -6.12
N THR A 70 -3.95 15.73 -5.45
CA THR A 70 -3.16 16.96 -5.58
C THR A 70 -2.13 17.09 -4.48
N LEU A 71 -1.21 18.05 -4.61
CA LEU A 71 -0.23 18.36 -3.56
C LEU A 71 -0.92 18.81 -2.25
N ASN A 72 -2.05 19.52 -2.35
CA ASN A 72 -2.81 19.94 -1.18
C ASN A 72 -3.41 18.75 -0.44
N ASP A 73 -3.93 17.76 -1.17
CA ASP A 73 -4.47 16.52 -0.56
C ASP A 73 -3.39 15.76 0.21
N LEU A 74 -2.18 15.71 -0.35
CA LEU A 74 -1.02 15.12 0.33
C LEU A 74 -0.66 15.94 1.58
N GLY A 75 -0.70 17.26 1.51
CA GLY A 75 -0.53 18.15 2.65
C GLY A 75 -1.53 17.87 3.78
N THR A 76 -2.81 17.66 3.44
CA THR A 76 -3.86 17.27 4.38
C THR A 76 -3.63 15.87 4.98
N PHE A 77 -3.07 14.94 4.21
CA PHE A 77 -2.79 13.59 4.71
C PHE A 77 -1.63 13.55 5.72
N VAL A 78 -0.59 14.36 5.51
CA VAL A 78 0.61 14.36 6.36
C VAL A 78 0.53 15.32 7.55
N GLY A 79 -0.35 16.34 7.48
CA GLY A 79 -0.57 17.33 8.54
C GLY A 79 -1.49 16.81 9.63
#